data_AF-A0A0R3WAE7-F1
#
_entry.id   AF-A0A0R3WAE7-F1
#
_cell.length_a   1.000
_cell.length_b   1.000
_cell.length_c   1.000
_cell.angle_alpha   90.00
_cell.angle_beta   90.00
_cell.angle_gamma   90.00
#
_symmetry.space_group_name_H-M   'P 1'
#
loop_
_entity.id
_entity.type
_entity.pdbx_description
1 polymer ?
#
loop_
_entity_poly.entity_id
_entity_poly.type
_entity_poly.pdbx_seq_one_letter_code
_entity_poly.pdbx_strand_id
1 'polypeptide(L)'
;MLDTFNSPEKELNPPTFSMPVYAADVISSLQNLLVHDVRRKKVIKGAELDALKEFLTVVSKYLDLGQHYNSEIAWLKRKVDEKSEIQRQEWLDLLAEMTLSTDNVHYIACHGSKPHLRGYPCGLWIMFHAMTVNRYIQGEKPGRSSSIKWYIYLLFPFIADGTAPIAHALNRFVPRFFSCGFCAFHFAKMTSNVRLAGEDVYPDRPSDEPPFPLEVPDPSTLPAAPKSAREEVLWLNTAHNIVNKRLSGNPSEDPAAPKIVFPSPEQCRACWSEAARQKVAVDKFAATPDKTEELLAYLVHHYRPSSWRWDGVCVSFEDIFHVNLGVDTFSTTDMILVGVICVCCSAALAVLVALICCRWRRSRRGHLPLPTNA
;
A
#
# COMPACT_ATOMS: atom_id res chain seq x y z
N MET A 1 -44.10 -12.83 -35.17
CA MET A 1 -43.15 -12.22 -36.13
C MET A 1 -42.84 -10.85 -35.54
N LEU A 2 -41.83 -10.66 -34.66
CA LEU A 2 -40.38 -10.71 -34.92
C LEU A 2 -40.09 -9.96 -36.25
N ASP A 3 -39.36 -8.85 -36.34
CA ASP A 3 -38.15 -8.36 -35.65
C ASP A 3 -37.96 -6.88 -36.12
N THR A 4 -37.70 -5.83 -35.31
CA THR A 4 -36.50 -5.35 -34.55
C THR A 4 -35.76 -4.12 -35.15
N PHE A 5 -35.15 -3.36 -34.22
CA PHE A 5 -33.99 -2.43 -34.27
C PHE A 5 -34.10 -1.08 -35.02
N ASN A 6 -33.59 0.06 -34.53
CA ASN A 6 -32.43 0.25 -33.65
C ASN A 6 -32.50 1.59 -32.88
N SER A 7 -32.14 1.59 -31.59
CA SER A 7 -31.75 2.79 -30.82
C SER A 7 -30.24 2.70 -30.57
N PRO A 8 -29.44 3.77 -30.69
CA PRO A 8 -28.00 3.66 -30.56
C PRO A 8 -27.63 3.52 -29.09
N GLU A 9 -27.22 2.31 -28.70
CA GLU A 9 -26.42 2.09 -27.49
C GLU A 9 -25.12 2.90 -27.62
N LYS A 10 -24.94 3.84 -26.69
CA LYS A 10 -23.68 4.53 -26.53
C LYS A 10 -22.72 3.56 -25.86
N GLU A 11 -21.96 2.80 -26.64
CA GLU A 11 -20.81 2.04 -26.17
C GLU A 11 -19.84 3.00 -25.47
N LEU A 12 -19.96 3.13 -24.15
CA LEU A 12 -18.88 3.62 -23.32
C LEU A 12 -17.86 2.48 -23.22
N ASN A 13 -16.95 2.43 -24.20
CA ASN A 13 -15.73 1.65 -24.08
C ASN A 13 -15.00 2.10 -22.80
N PRO A 14 -14.81 1.23 -21.79
CA PRO A 14 -14.02 1.59 -20.63
C PRO A 14 -12.57 1.88 -21.09
N PRO A 15 -11.91 2.88 -20.49
CA PRO A 15 -10.57 3.29 -20.91
C PRO A 15 -9.59 2.11 -20.83
N THR A 16 -8.85 1.89 -21.91
CA THR A 16 -7.83 0.85 -22.13
C THR A 16 -6.56 1.03 -21.28
N PHE A 17 -6.66 1.67 -20.13
CA PHE A 17 -5.54 1.96 -19.25
C PHE A 17 -6.01 1.91 -17.80
N SER A 18 -5.35 1.08 -16.99
CA SER A 18 -5.47 1.18 -15.54
C SER A 18 -5.05 2.57 -15.13
N MET A 19 -5.97 3.39 -14.60
CA MET A 19 -5.59 4.68 -14.04
C MET A 19 -4.48 4.48 -13.00
N PRO A 20 -3.40 5.26 -13.05
CA PRO A 20 -2.33 5.11 -12.09
C PRO A 20 -2.78 5.63 -10.72
N VAL A 21 -2.07 5.21 -9.67
CA VAL A 21 -2.23 5.80 -8.34
C VAL A 21 -1.55 7.16 -8.32
N TYR A 22 -2.23 8.18 -7.81
CA TYR A 22 -1.65 9.51 -7.58
C TYR A 22 -1.39 9.71 -6.09
N ALA A 23 -0.18 10.16 -5.75
CA ALA A 23 0.19 10.49 -4.37
C ALA A 23 -0.73 11.59 -3.79
N ALA A 24 -1.18 12.53 -4.64
CA ALA A 24 -2.11 13.57 -4.26
C ALA A 24 -3.42 13.01 -3.66
N ASP A 25 -3.99 11.96 -4.25
CA ASP A 25 -5.24 11.35 -3.76
C ASP A 25 -5.05 10.71 -2.36
N VAL A 26 -3.86 10.15 -2.11
CA VAL A 26 -3.48 9.55 -0.84
C VAL A 26 -3.25 10.63 0.22
N ILE A 27 -2.47 11.67 -0.10
CA ILE A 27 -2.15 12.78 0.80
C ILE A 27 -3.43 13.54 1.18
N SER A 28 -4.24 13.96 0.22
CA SER A 28 -5.52 14.63 0.48
C SER A 28 -6.44 13.79 1.36
N SER A 29 -6.41 12.45 1.22
CA SER A 29 -7.22 11.57 2.07
C SER A 29 -6.68 11.44 3.48
N LEU A 30 -5.35 11.34 3.65
CA LEU A 30 -4.73 11.34 4.97
C LEU A 30 -5.01 12.65 5.71
N GLN A 31 -4.88 13.79 5.01
CA GLN A 31 -5.26 15.11 5.53
C GLN A 31 -6.72 15.14 6.01
N ASN A 32 -7.66 14.73 5.14
CA ASN A 32 -9.08 14.71 5.49
C ASN A 32 -9.36 13.80 6.70
N LEU A 33 -8.71 12.64 6.75
CA LEU A 33 -8.83 11.71 7.88
C LEU A 33 -8.36 12.37 9.20
N LEU A 34 -7.21 13.02 9.21
CA LEU A 34 -6.65 13.63 10.41
C LEU A 34 -7.43 14.89 10.85
N VAL A 35 -7.77 15.77 9.89
CA VAL A 35 -8.40 17.08 10.15
C VAL A 35 -9.91 16.96 10.39
N HIS A 36 -10.60 16.09 9.67
CA HIS A 36 -12.05 15.97 9.75
C HIS A 36 -12.49 14.79 10.61
N ASP A 37 -11.98 13.59 10.38
CA ASP A 37 -12.51 12.38 11.03
C ASP A 37 -12.01 12.24 12.48
N VAL A 38 -10.70 12.33 12.72
CA VAL A 38 -10.16 12.23 14.10
C VAL A 38 -10.65 13.37 15.00
N ARG A 39 -10.73 14.59 14.46
CA ARG A 39 -11.22 15.79 15.17
C ARG A 39 -12.68 15.68 15.65
N ARG A 40 -13.50 14.78 15.09
CA ARG A 40 -14.91 14.62 15.53
C ARG A 40 -15.03 14.22 16.99
N LYS A 41 -14.05 13.48 17.52
CA LYS A 41 -14.04 13.10 18.93
C LYS A 41 -13.82 14.33 19.81
N LYS A 42 -14.57 14.42 20.92
CA LYS A 42 -14.35 15.48 21.91
C LYS A 42 -13.11 15.15 22.76
N VAL A 43 -13.01 13.88 23.12
CA VAL A 43 -11.94 13.28 23.92
C VAL A 43 -11.65 11.92 23.30
N ILE A 44 -10.37 11.58 23.10
CA ILE A 44 -9.92 10.28 22.58
C ILE A 44 -9.18 9.56 23.71
N LYS A 45 -9.69 8.41 24.17
CA LYS A 45 -9.10 7.62 25.27
C LYS A 45 -9.47 6.14 25.20
N GLY A 46 -8.81 5.32 26.01
CA GLY A 46 -9.07 3.87 26.08
C GLY A 46 -8.98 3.23 24.69
N ALA A 47 -9.96 2.40 24.34
CA ALA A 47 -10.00 1.68 23.07
C ALA A 47 -10.00 2.58 21.81
N GLU A 48 -10.45 3.84 21.91
CA GLU A 48 -10.35 4.79 20.79
C GLU A 48 -8.90 5.26 20.58
N LEU A 49 -8.18 5.52 21.68
CA LEU A 49 -6.79 5.93 21.63
C LEU A 49 -5.90 4.76 21.20
N ASP A 50 -6.19 3.55 21.67
CA ASP A 50 -5.48 2.33 21.23
C ASP A 50 -5.64 2.13 19.72
N ALA A 51 -6.86 2.23 19.20
CA ALA A 51 -7.12 2.15 17.76
C ALA A 51 -6.40 3.25 16.96
N LEU A 52 -6.33 4.47 17.48
CA LEU A 52 -5.58 5.56 16.84
C LEU A 52 -4.07 5.29 16.83
N LYS A 53 -3.49 4.81 17.93
CA LYS A 53 -2.07 4.45 18.04
C LYS A 53 -1.71 3.31 17.09
N GLU A 54 -2.53 2.27 17.02
CA GLU A 54 -2.36 1.15 16.09
C GLU A 54 -2.43 1.62 14.63
N PHE A 55 -3.39 2.48 14.30
CA PHE A 55 -3.53 3.06 12.97
C PHE A 55 -2.32 3.91 12.58
N LEU A 56 -1.90 4.84 13.43
CA LEU A 56 -0.70 5.66 13.18
C LEU A 56 0.57 4.81 13.11
N THR A 57 0.62 3.68 13.81
CA THR A 57 1.73 2.72 13.71
C THR A 57 1.81 2.11 12.32
N VAL A 58 0.70 1.63 11.76
CA VAL A 58 0.73 1.04 10.41
C VAL A 58 0.91 2.10 9.32
N VAL A 59 0.33 3.29 9.48
CA VAL A 59 0.55 4.43 8.56
C VAL A 59 2.02 4.84 8.56
N SER A 60 2.62 5.07 9.73
CA SER A 60 4.03 5.47 9.84
C SER A 60 5.00 4.41 9.28
N LYS A 61 4.63 3.14 9.31
CA LYS A 61 5.51 2.03 8.92
C LYS A 61 5.35 1.62 7.45
N TYR A 62 4.12 1.64 6.92
CA TYR A 62 3.79 1.05 5.63
C TYR A 62 3.27 2.05 4.60
N LEU A 63 2.91 3.27 4.97
CA LEU A 63 2.56 4.30 3.99
C LEU A 63 3.81 5.07 3.59
N ASP A 64 4.23 4.96 2.33
CA ASP A 64 5.40 5.64 1.78
C ASP A 64 4.96 6.86 0.96
N LEU A 65 5.13 8.05 1.55
CA LEU A 65 4.80 9.35 0.97
C LEU A 65 6.08 10.18 0.73
N GLY A 66 7.26 9.59 0.83
CA GLY A 66 8.53 10.33 0.79
C GLY A 66 8.92 10.92 2.15
N GLN A 67 10.20 11.29 2.27
CA GLN A 67 10.83 11.62 3.56
C GLN A 67 10.12 12.75 4.30
N HIS A 68 9.72 13.80 3.59
CA HIS A 68 9.02 14.95 4.16
C HIS A 68 7.76 14.52 4.94
N TYR A 69 6.76 13.94 4.28
CA TYR A 69 5.50 13.52 4.91
C TYR A 69 5.70 12.38 5.93
N ASN A 70 6.58 11.42 5.64
CA ASN A 70 6.84 10.32 6.57
C ASN A 70 7.49 10.79 7.89
N SER A 71 8.31 11.84 7.85
CA SER A 71 8.92 12.41 9.06
C SER A 71 7.86 13.04 9.99
N GLU A 72 6.86 13.71 9.43
CA GLU A 72 5.76 14.31 10.17
C GLU A 72 4.80 13.27 10.74
N ILE A 73 4.47 12.24 9.96
CA ILE A 73 3.66 11.11 10.43
C ILE A 73 4.36 10.40 11.60
N ALA A 74 5.67 10.16 11.48
CA ALA A 74 6.45 9.55 12.55
C ALA A 74 6.51 10.44 13.80
N TRP A 75 6.58 11.77 13.63
CA TRP A 75 6.48 12.73 14.74
C TRP A 75 5.12 12.67 15.42
N LEU A 76 4.03 12.74 14.65
CA LEU A 76 2.66 12.69 15.18
C LEU A 76 2.42 11.40 15.96
N LYS A 77 2.85 10.26 15.39
CA LYS A 77 2.78 8.96 16.07
C LYS A 77 3.45 9.00 17.45
N ARG A 78 4.69 9.49 17.54
CA ARG A 78 5.42 9.59 18.83
C ARG A 78 4.66 10.45 19.83
N LYS A 79 4.14 11.60 19.39
CA LYS A 79 3.36 12.50 20.25
C LYS A 79 2.09 11.84 20.76
N VAL A 80 1.39 11.08 19.93
CA VAL A 80 0.18 10.35 20.33
C VAL A 80 0.51 9.19 21.27
N ASP A 81 1.61 8.47 21.03
CA ASP A 81 2.04 7.35 21.88
C ASP A 81 2.25 7.74 23.34
N GLU A 82 2.76 8.96 23.58
CA GLU A 82 3.01 9.54 24.91
C GLU A 82 1.73 9.88 25.70
N LYS A 83 0.56 9.88 25.05
CA LYS A 83 -0.71 10.32 25.66
C LYS A 83 -1.51 9.15 26.22
N SER A 84 -2.24 9.38 27.31
CA SER A 84 -3.26 8.49 27.86
C SER A 84 -4.70 8.90 27.50
N GLU A 85 -4.87 10.18 27.18
CA GLU A 85 -6.10 10.82 26.69
C GLU A 85 -5.68 12.00 25.80
N ILE A 86 -6.44 12.28 24.74
CA ILE A 86 -6.22 13.43 23.86
C ILE A 86 -7.50 14.25 23.77
N GLN A 87 -7.41 15.53 24.14
CA GLN A 87 -8.52 16.47 23.96
C GLN A 87 -8.59 16.95 22.50
N ARG A 88 -9.78 17.32 22.02
CA ARG A 88 -9.93 17.84 20.65
C ARG A 88 -8.98 19.01 20.36
N GLN A 89 -8.84 19.94 21.30
CA GLN A 89 -7.97 21.10 21.09
C GLN A 89 -6.50 20.68 21.01
N GLU A 90 -6.07 19.78 21.89
CA GLU A 90 -4.72 19.22 21.85
C GLU A 90 -4.43 18.51 20.52
N TRP A 91 -5.40 17.78 19.96
CA TRP A 91 -5.26 17.20 18.62
C TRP A 91 -5.07 18.27 17.54
N LEU A 92 -5.84 19.36 17.60
CA LEU A 92 -5.71 20.48 16.66
C LEU A 92 -4.36 21.18 16.78
N ASP A 93 -3.86 21.33 18.01
CA ASP A 93 -2.57 21.95 18.28
C ASP A 93 -1.43 21.09 17.69
N LEU A 94 -1.52 19.76 17.82
CA LEU A 94 -0.58 18.83 17.17
C LEU A 94 -0.60 18.95 15.65
N LEU A 95 -1.79 19.05 15.03
CA LEU A 95 -1.89 19.20 13.57
C LEU A 95 -1.35 20.55 13.09
N ALA A 96 -1.50 21.62 13.87
CA ALA A 96 -0.98 22.94 13.53
C ALA A 96 0.55 23.00 13.44
N GLU A 97 1.26 22.05 14.07
CA GLU A 97 2.71 21.88 13.94
C GLU A 97 3.13 21.13 12.67
N MET A 98 2.18 20.56 11.92
CA MET A 98 2.44 19.75 10.71
C MET A 98 2.08 20.50 9.43
N THR A 99 3.04 20.55 8.50
CA THR A 99 2.85 21.02 7.12
C THR A 99 1.92 20.11 6.32
N LEU A 100 1.94 18.79 6.55
CA LEU A 100 0.97 17.85 5.99
C LEU A 100 -0.47 18.35 6.19
N SER A 101 -0.81 18.99 7.30
CA SER A 101 -2.20 19.43 7.56
C SER A 101 -2.61 20.70 6.80
N THR A 102 -1.64 21.50 6.34
CA THR A 102 -1.86 22.81 5.71
C THR A 102 -1.60 22.82 4.21
N ASP A 103 -0.90 21.81 3.69
CA ASP A 103 -0.65 21.62 2.27
C ASP A 103 -1.95 21.58 1.45
N ASN A 104 -2.04 22.42 0.41
CA ASN A 104 -3.19 22.44 -0.48
C ASN A 104 -3.04 21.38 -1.59
N VAL A 105 -3.47 20.16 -1.30
CA VAL A 105 -3.44 19.03 -2.24
C VAL A 105 -4.86 18.69 -2.69
N HIS A 106 -5.05 18.50 -3.99
CA HIS A 106 -6.36 18.22 -4.59
C HIS A 106 -6.42 16.81 -5.18
N TYR A 107 -7.60 16.18 -5.10
CA TYR A 107 -7.85 14.89 -5.73
C TYR A 107 -7.65 14.96 -7.25
N ILE A 108 -6.98 13.95 -7.80
CA ILE A 108 -6.72 13.79 -9.25
C ILE A 108 -7.52 12.60 -9.77
N ALA A 109 -7.04 11.37 -9.56
CA ALA A 109 -7.75 10.19 -10.03
C ALA A 109 -8.95 9.86 -9.16
N CYS A 110 -9.04 10.37 -7.92
CA CYS A 110 -10.23 10.25 -7.09
C CYS A 110 -11.21 11.42 -7.23
N HIS A 111 -10.96 12.38 -8.13
CA HIS A 111 -11.92 13.44 -8.41
C HIS A 111 -13.26 12.85 -8.92
N GLY A 112 -14.38 13.25 -8.31
CA GLY A 112 -15.71 12.81 -8.68
C GLY A 112 -16.30 13.61 -9.84
N SER A 113 -17.26 13.05 -10.58
CA SER A 113 -18.04 13.83 -11.56
C SER A 113 -18.89 14.92 -10.92
N LYS A 114 -19.17 14.79 -9.61
CA LYS A 114 -19.82 15.79 -8.76
C LYS A 114 -19.08 15.91 -7.43
N PRO A 115 -19.19 17.06 -6.72
CA PRO A 115 -18.43 17.30 -5.49
C PRO A 115 -18.64 16.28 -4.35
N HIS A 116 -19.81 15.64 -4.29
CA HIS A 116 -20.14 14.65 -3.25
C HIS A 116 -19.81 13.20 -3.64
N LEU A 117 -19.22 12.97 -4.82
CA LEU A 117 -18.87 11.65 -5.34
C LEU A 117 -17.36 11.42 -5.24
N ARG A 118 -16.98 10.16 -5.03
CA ARG A 118 -15.57 9.71 -4.96
C ARG A 118 -14.78 10.46 -3.89
N GLY A 119 -13.76 11.25 -4.25
CA GLY A 119 -12.96 12.06 -3.34
C GLY A 119 -12.37 11.27 -2.18
N TYR A 120 -12.63 11.74 -0.96
CA TYR A 120 -12.06 11.21 0.28
C TYR A 120 -12.18 9.68 0.45
N PRO A 121 -13.38 9.07 0.38
CA PRO A 121 -13.50 7.61 0.43
C PRO A 121 -12.67 6.87 -0.63
N CYS A 122 -12.55 7.42 -1.84
CA CYS A 122 -11.77 6.79 -2.92
C CYS A 122 -10.27 6.78 -2.58
N GLY A 123 -9.70 7.92 -2.20
CA GLY A 123 -8.28 8.00 -1.89
C GLY A 123 -7.92 7.25 -0.59
N LEU A 124 -8.86 7.14 0.35
CA LEU A 124 -8.68 6.33 1.55
C LEU A 124 -8.54 4.83 1.23
N TRP A 125 -9.33 4.29 0.30
CA TRP A 125 -9.15 2.92 -0.18
C TRP A 125 -7.79 2.72 -0.85
N ILE A 126 -7.36 3.67 -1.69
CA ILE A 126 -6.03 3.63 -2.32
C ILE A 126 -4.93 3.59 -1.26
N MET A 127 -5.02 4.45 -0.24
CA MET A 127 -4.08 4.48 0.89
C MET A 127 -4.01 3.14 1.63
N PHE A 128 -5.16 2.49 1.86
CA PHE A 128 -5.19 1.18 2.52
C PHE A 128 -4.53 0.08 1.65
N HIS A 129 -4.83 0.05 0.35
CA HIS A 129 -4.21 -0.90 -0.58
C HIS A 129 -2.70 -0.69 -0.68
N ALA A 130 -2.25 0.56 -0.78
CA ALA A 130 -0.86 0.97 -0.75
C ALA A 130 -0.11 0.40 0.47
N MET A 131 -0.66 0.55 1.68
CA MET A 131 -0.03 0.03 2.89
C MET A 131 0.11 -1.50 2.85
N THR A 132 -0.94 -2.22 2.43
CA THR A 132 -0.86 -3.71 2.36
C THR A 132 0.19 -4.17 1.37
N VAL A 133 0.32 -3.51 0.22
CA VAL A 133 1.32 -3.83 -0.80
C VAL A 133 2.73 -3.48 -0.33
N ASN A 134 2.92 -2.34 0.32
CA ASN A 134 4.24 -1.97 0.83
C ASN A 134 4.71 -2.96 1.91
N ARG A 135 3.82 -3.39 2.81
CA ARG A 135 4.12 -4.47 3.78
C ARG A 135 4.55 -5.76 3.07
N TYR A 136 3.87 -6.15 2.00
CA TYR A 136 4.23 -7.34 1.21
C TYR A 136 5.61 -7.20 0.57
N ILE A 137 5.93 -6.05 -0.04
CA ILE A 137 7.21 -5.78 -0.71
C ILE A 137 8.38 -5.75 0.28
N GLN A 138 8.18 -5.23 1.49
CA GLN A 138 9.19 -5.25 2.55
C GLN A 138 9.59 -6.68 2.98
N GLY A 139 8.89 -7.71 2.51
CA GLY A 139 9.28 -9.11 2.70
C GLY A 139 9.18 -9.55 4.16
N GLU A 140 8.26 -8.95 4.93
CA GLU A 140 8.05 -9.31 6.34
C GLU A 140 7.66 -10.79 6.46
N LYS A 141 8.62 -11.62 6.85
CA LYS A 141 8.38 -13.01 7.19
C LYS A 141 7.71 -13.10 8.55
N PRO A 142 6.69 -13.96 8.73
CA PRO A 142 6.20 -14.29 10.06
C PRO A 142 7.39 -14.71 10.92
N GLY A 143 7.62 -14.01 12.04
CA GLY A 143 8.65 -14.41 12.99
C GLY A 143 10.05 -13.80 12.86
N ARG A 144 10.47 -13.14 11.77
CA ARG A 144 11.86 -12.61 11.68
C ARG A 144 12.02 -11.35 12.54
N SER A 145 12.74 -11.54 13.65
CA SER A 145 12.92 -10.61 14.75
C SER A 145 13.72 -9.37 14.36
N SER A 146 13.11 -8.18 14.44
CA SER A 146 13.83 -6.93 14.67
C SER A 146 13.79 -6.64 16.17
N SER A 147 14.81 -5.94 16.71
CA SER A 147 14.88 -5.51 18.12
C SER A 147 13.72 -4.60 18.57
N ILE A 148 12.79 -4.28 17.65
CA ILE A 148 11.53 -3.57 17.87
C ILE A 148 10.41 -4.49 18.38
N LYS A 149 10.52 -5.82 18.20
CA LYS A 149 9.48 -6.80 18.60
C LYS A 149 9.13 -6.74 20.08
N TRP A 150 10.10 -6.57 20.98
CA TRP A 150 9.84 -6.62 22.42
C TRP A 150 9.05 -5.41 22.92
N TYR A 151 9.34 -4.22 22.41
CA TYR A 151 8.63 -2.98 22.78
C TYR A 151 7.20 -2.96 22.24
N ILE A 152 6.99 -3.45 21.00
CA ILE A 152 5.65 -3.64 20.44
C ILE A 152 4.88 -4.73 21.21
N TYR A 153 5.53 -5.83 21.63
CA TYR A 153 4.87 -6.88 22.44
C TYR A 153 4.42 -6.35 23.81
N LEU A 154 5.20 -5.45 24.42
CA LEU A 154 4.87 -4.84 25.72
C LEU A 154 3.76 -3.79 25.64
N LEU A 155 3.72 -3.00 24.57
CA LEU A 155 2.69 -1.97 24.40
C LEU A 155 1.42 -2.50 23.71
N PHE A 156 1.58 -3.45 22.79
CA PHE A 156 0.51 -3.99 21.94
C PHE A 156 0.72 -5.50 21.69
N PRO A 157 0.49 -6.36 22.71
CA PRO A 157 0.69 -7.81 22.60
C PRO A 157 -0.09 -8.47 21.45
N PHE A 158 -1.18 -7.84 20.99
CA PHE A 158 -2.02 -8.33 19.88
C PHE A 158 -1.46 -8.03 18.48
N ILE A 159 -0.57 -7.04 18.33
CA ILE A 159 0.17 -6.82 17.07
C ILE A 159 1.25 -7.90 16.90
N ALA A 160 1.63 -8.60 17.98
CA ALA A 160 2.84 -9.39 18.03
C ALA A 160 2.74 -10.81 17.45
N ASP A 161 1.55 -11.30 17.08
CA ASP A 161 1.50 -12.43 16.14
C ASP A 161 2.01 -12.01 14.75
N GLY A 162 1.94 -10.70 14.44
CA GLY A 162 2.46 -10.05 13.25
C GLY A 162 1.79 -10.50 11.95
N THR A 163 0.63 -11.18 12.03
CA THR A 163 0.03 -11.86 10.88
C THR A 163 -0.71 -10.88 9.97
N ALA A 164 -1.51 -9.96 10.53
CA ALA A 164 -2.26 -8.95 9.78
C ALA A 164 -2.47 -7.61 10.53
N PRO A 165 -1.39 -6.86 10.82
CA PRO A 165 -1.46 -5.59 11.55
C PRO A 165 -2.29 -4.51 10.83
N ILE A 166 -2.30 -4.47 9.49
CA ILE A 166 -3.06 -3.44 8.75
C ILE A 166 -4.54 -3.77 8.81
N ALA A 167 -4.96 -5.00 8.49
CA ALA A 167 -6.35 -5.42 8.58
C ALA A 167 -6.93 -5.15 9.97
N HIS A 168 -6.14 -5.45 11.00
CA HIS A 168 -6.48 -5.20 12.39
C HIS A 168 -6.67 -3.70 12.69
N ALA A 169 -5.67 -2.88 12.38
CA ALA A 169 -5.70 -1.45 12.63
C ALA A 169 -6.88 -0.79 11.88
N LEU A 170 -7.17 -1.21 10.64
CA LEU A 170 -8.31 -0.71 9.87
C LEU A 170 -9.65 -1.10 10.50
N ASN A 171 -9.80 -2.36 10.92
CA ASN A 171 -11.01 -2.83 11.61
C ASN A 171 -11.28 -2.07 12.91
N ARG A 172 -10.24 -1.64 13.63
CA ARG A 172 -10.42 -0.85 14.85
C ARG A 172 -10.64 0.63 14.56
N PHE A 173 -9.87 1.20 13.64
CA PHE A 173 -9.90 2.63 13.33
C PHE A 173 -11.19 3.06 12.61
N VAL A 174 -11.54 2.40 11.50
CA VAL A 174 -12.65 2.84 10.62
C VAL A 174 -13.98 2.91 11.38
N PRO A 175 -14.39 1.92 12.18
CA PRO A 175 -15.65 1.98 12.92
C PRO A 175 -15.69 3.10 13.96
N ARG A 176 -14.54 3.52 14.51
CA ARG A 176 -14.45 4.53 15.58
C ARG A 176 -14.36 5.95 15.07
N PHE A 177 -13.63 6.18 13.98
CA PHE A 177 -13.27 7.52 13.52
C PHE A 177 -13.93 7.92 12.20
N PHE A 178 -14.23 6.96 11.31
CA PHE A 178 -14.68 7.32 9.97
C PHE A 178 -16.01 8.08 10.01
N SER A 179 -16.07 9.25 9.38
CA SER A 179 -17.21 10.17 9.51
C SER A 179 -18.51 9.62 8.93
N CYS A 180 -18.45 8.79 7.89
CA CYS A 180 -19.61 8.10 7.35
C CYS A 180 -19.99 6.90 8.26
N GLY A 181 -20.92 7.11 9.20
CA GLY A 181 -21.43 6.05 10.10
C GLY A 181 -21.96 4.83 9.34
N PHE A 182 -22.70 5.04 8.24
CA PHE A 182 -23.22 3.98 7.37
C PHE A 182 -22.11 3.13 6.73
N CYS A 183 -21.05 3.78 6.27
CA CYS A 183 -19.90 3.12 5.66
C CYS A 183 -19.09 2.36 6.72
N ALA A 184 -18.87 3.01 7.85
CA ALA A 184 -18.16 2.46 9.01
C ALA A 184 -18.86 1.19 9.55
N PHE A 185 -20.19 1.22 9.66
CA PHE A 185 -21.01 0.07 10.06
C PHE A 185 -20.81 -1.13 9.15
N HIS A 186 -20.92 -0.92 7.83
CA HIS A 186 -20.71 -1.98 6.85
C HIS A 186 -19.28 -2.51 6.84
N PHE A 187 -18.29 -1.63 7.00
CA PHE A 187 -16.89 -2.03 7.08
C PHE A 187 -16.65 -2.88 8.32
N ALA A 188 -17.18 -2.47 9.48
CA ALA A 188 -17.09 -3.20 10.74
C ALA A 188 -17.70 -4.60 10.62
N LYS A 189 -18.90 -4.71 10.04
CA LYS A 189 -19.57 -6.00 9.78
C LYS A 189 -18.72 -6.89 8.86
N MET A 190 -18.25 -6.36 7.72
CA MET A 190 -17.49 -7.14 6.73
C MET A 190 -16.11 -7.59 7.24
N THR A 191 -15.55 -6.90 8.23
CA THR A 191 -14.21 -7.16 8.78
C THR A 191 -14.26 -7.73 10.20
N SER A 192 -15.43 -8.19 10.66
CA SER A 192 -15.63 -8.62 12.05
C SER A 192 -14.84 -9.86 12.46
N ASN A 193 -14.21 -10.56 11.52
CA ASN A 193 -13.34 -11.72 11.76
C ASN A 193 -11.87 -11.36 11.99
N VAL A 194 -11.48 -10.09 11.85
CA VAL A 194 -10.13 -9.58 12.21
C VAL A 194 -10.13 -8.72 13.49
N ARG A 195 -11.27 -8.64 14.18
CA ARG A 195 -11.43 -7.92 15.45
C ARG A 195 -10.68 -8.60 16.60
N LEU A 196 -10.35 -7.84 17.65
CA LEU A 196 -9.88 -8.44 18.91
C LEU A 196 -10.98 -9.25 19.59
N ALA A 197 -10.57 -10.34 20.23
CA ALA A 197 -11.45 -11.08 21.14
C ALA A 197 -11.95 -10.13 22.24
N GLY A 198 -13.27 -10.11 22.46
CA GLY A 198 -13.92 -9.27 23.47
C GLY A 198 -14.31 -7.87 23.00
N GLU A 199 -13.93 -7.43 21.79
CA GLU A 199 -14.43 -6.16 21.24
C GLU A 199 -15.75 -6.32 20.50
N ASP A 200 -16.58 -5.28 20.57
CA ASP A 200 -17.81 -5.19 19.80
C ASP A 200 -17.54 -5.21 18.30
N VAL A 201 -18.44 -5.83 17.53
CA VAL A 201 -18.36 -5.81 16.06
C VAL A 201 -18.46 -4.39 15.54
N TYR A 202 -19.33 -3.56 16.13
CA TYR A 202 -19.42 -2.13 15.87
C TYR A 202 -19.37 -1.40 17.21
N PRO A 203 -18.32 -0.62 17.49
CA PRO A 203 -18.19 0.10 18.75
C PRO A 203 -19.27 1.16 18.87
N ASP A 204 -19.69 1.45 20.11
CA ASP A 204 -20.69 2.49 20.37
C ASP A 204 -20.24 3.86 19.81
N ARG A 205 -21.18 4.53 19.14
CA ARG A 205 -21.01 5.86 18.58
C ARG A 205 -22.17 6.70 19.08
N PRO A 206 -22.05 7.36 20.24
CA PRO A 206 -23.16 8.08 20.86
C PRO A 206 -23.83 9.14 19.99
N SER A 207 -23.13 9.62 18.95
CA SER A 207 -23.63 10.61 18.00
C SER A 207 -24.24 10.01 16.72
N ASP A 208 -24.12 8.71 16.49
CA ASP A 208 -24.51 8.04 15.25
C ASP A 208 -25.34 6.78 15.57
N GLU A 209 -26.62 6.76 15.21
CA GLU A 209 -27.41 5.53 15.29
C GLU A 209 -26.98 4.55 14.16
N PRO A 210 -26.82 3.24 14.47
CA PRO A 210 -26.57 2.25 13.44
C PRO A 210 -27.68 2.27 12.39
N PRO A 211 -27.34 2.22 11.08
CA PRO A 211 -28.35 2.30 10.02
C PRO A 211 -29.30 1.08 10.01
N PHE A 212 -28.86 -0.03 10.60
CA PHE A 212 -29.60 -1.28 10.70
C PHE A 212 -29.25 -1.98 12.02
N PRO A 213 -30.11 -2.90 12.51
CA PRO A 213 -29.74 -3.80 13.61
C PRO A 213 -28.44 -4.56 13.30
N LEU A 214 -27.54 -4.62 14.27
CA LEU A 214 -26.26 -5.30 14.12
C LEU A 214 -26.44 -6.81 14.24
N GLU A 215 -26.52 -7.48 13.09
CA GLU A 215 -26.42 -8.94 13.01
C GLU A 215 -24.97 -9.36 12.78
N VAL A 216 -24.45 -10.21 13.66
CA VAL A 216 -23.13 -10.81 13.49
C VAL A 216 -23.16 -11.70 12.25
N PRO A 217 -22.36 -11.41 11.21
CA PRO A 217 -22.37 -12.19 9.97
C PRO A 217 -21.77 -13.57 10.22
N ASP A 218 -22.29 -14.57 9.49
CA ASP A 218 -21.68 -15.90 9.46
C ASP A 218 -20.22 -15.78 8.99
N PRO A 219 -19.23 -16.27 9.78
CA PRO A 219 -17.82 -16.23 9.40
C PRO A 219 -17.52 -16.81 8.01
N SER A 220 -18.32 -17.77 7.53
CA SER A 220 -18.17 -18.36 6.19
C SER A 220 -18.47 -17.39 5.04
N THR A 221 -19.21 -16.31 5.33
CA THR A 221 -19.59 -15.28 4.36
C THR A 221 -18.60 -14.12 4.29
N LEU A 222 -17.63 -14.08 5.21
CA LEU A 222 -16.63 -13.03 5.30
C LEU A 222 -15.36 -13.40 4.51
N PRO A 223 -14.62 -12.40 3.98
CA PRO A 223 -13.26 -12.63 3.50
C PRO A 223 -12.42 -13.26 4.61
N ALA A 224 -11.75 -14.38 4.34
CA ALA A 224 -10.95 -15.08 5.34
C ALA A 224 -9.92 -14.12 5.99
N ALA A 225 -9.82 -14.14 7.32
CA ALA A 225 -8.88 -13.31 8.05
C ALA A 225 -7.43 -13.59 7.57
N PRO A 226 -6.70 -12.57 7.10
CA PRO A 226 -5.38 -12.77 6.52
C PRO A 226 -4.36 -13.16 7.58
N LYS A 227 -3.46 -14.08 7.25
CA LYS A 227 -2.42 -14.60 8.14
C LYS A 227 -1.00 -14.22 7.71
N SER A 228 -0.88 -13.53 6.58
CA SER A 228 0.40 -13.10 6.01
C SER A 228 0.24 -11.78 5.27
N ALA A 229 1.34 -11.09 4.99
CA ALA A 229 1.33 -9.88 4.16
C ALA A 229 0.73 -10.14 2.76
N ARG A 230 1.00 -11.32 2.18
CA ARG A 230 0.41 -11.75 0.90
C ARG A 230 -1.11 -11.84 0.99
N GLU A 231 -1.61 -12.50 2.02
CA GLU A 231 -3.06 -12.66 2.22
C GLU A 231 -3.73 -11.33 2.55
N GLU A 232 -3.05 -10.41 3.23
CA GLU A 232 -3.61 -9.10 3.58
C GLU A 232 -3.88 -8.22 2.35
N VAL A 233 -3.00 -8.27 1.34
CA VAL A 233 -3.21 -7.64 0.01
C VAL A 233 -4.47 -8.20 -0.67
N LEU A 234 -4.59 -9.53 -0.72
CA LEU A 234 -5.71 -10.21 -1.37
C LEU A 234 -7.03 -10.05 -0.61
N TRP A 235 -6.97 -10.06 0.73
CA TRP A 235 -8.09 -9.85 1.63
C TRP A 235 -8.71 -8.47 1.40
N LEU A 236 -7.89 -7.42 1.36
CA LEU A 236 -8.39 -6.07 1.17
C LEU A 236 -9.00 -5.89 -0.24
N ASN A 237 -8.42 -6.51 -1.27
CA ASN A 237 -9.03 -6.53 -2.61
C ASN A 237 -10.39 -7.23 -2.62
N THR A 238 -10.50 -8.39 -1.96
CA THR A 238 -11.75 -9.13 -1.84
C THR A 238 -12.81 -8.32 -1.10
N ALA A 239 -12.45 -7.74 0.05
CA ALA A 239 -13.32 -6.88 0.84
C ALA A 239 -13.80 -5.66 0.03
N HIS A 240 -12.91 -5.00 -0.72
CA HIS A 240 -13.28 -3.86 -1.56
C HIS A 240 -14.23 -4.27 -2.71
N ASN A 241 -14.04 -5.45 -3.31
CA ASN A 241 -14.94 -5.95 -4.36
C ASN A 241 -16.33 -6.34 -3.85
N ILE A 242 -16.46 -6.81 -2.61
CA ILE A 242 -17.75 -6.98 -1.94
C ILE A 242 -18.46 -5.63 -1.82
N VAL A 243 -17.73 -4.59 -1.43
CA VAL A 243 -18.26 -3.22 -1.36
C VAL A 243 -18.67 -2.70 -2.74
N ASN A 244 -17.85 -2.93 -3.77
CA ASN A 244 -18.18 -2.54 -5.15
C ASN A 244 -19.49 -3.19 -5.62
N LYS A 245 -19.67 -4.49 -5.37
CA LYS A 245 -20.90 -5.20 -5.70
C LYS A 245 -22.11 -4.59 -5.00
N ARG A 246 -22.02 -4.35 -3.69
CA ARG A 246 -23.11 -3.74 -2.90
C ARG A 246 -23.47 -2.34 -3.38
N LEU A 247 -22.47 -1.54 -3.77
CA LEU A 247 -22.68 -0.14 -4.15
C LEU A 247 -23.06 0.03 -5.63
N SER A 248 -23.04 -1.02 -6.44
CA SER A 248 -23.38 -0.86 -7.85
C SER A 248 -24.87 -0.57 -8.04
N GLY A 249 -25.19 0.43 -8.87
CA GLY A 249 -26.54 0.95 -9.07
C GLY A 249 -27.07 1.78 -7.91
N ASN A 250 -26.28 1.99 -6.84
CA ASN A 250 -26.69 2.83 -5.72
C ASN A 250 -26.67 4.31 -6.13
N PRO A 251 -27.56 5.19 -5.60
CA PRO A 251 -27.52 6.63 -5.86
C PRO A 251 -26.19 7.33 -5.53
N SER A 252 -25.36 6.73 -4.67
CA SER A 252 -24.00 7.21 -4.36
C SER A 252 -22.92 6.75 -5.35
N GLU A 253 -23.26 5.91 -6.32
CA GLU A 253 -22.35 5.50 -7.39
C GLU A 253 -22.11 6.68 -8.36
N ASP A 254 -20.84 6.92 -8.68
CA ASP A 254 -20.50 7.94 -9.67
C ASP A 254 -20.77 7.40 -11.08
N PRO A 255 -21.64 8.04 -11.88
CA PRO A 255 -21.92 7.57 -13.25
C PRO A 255 -20.68 7.55 -14.16
N ALA A 256 -19.67 8.39 -13.87
CA ALA A 256 -18.42 8.42 -14.61
C ALA A 256 -17.41 7.35 -14.14
N ALA A 257 -17.68 6.67 -13.02
CA ALA A 257 -16.82 5.63 -12.46
C ALA A 257 -17.69 4.49 -11.87
N PRO A 258 -18.42 3.74 -12.73
CA PRO A 258 -19.30 2.67 -12.28
C PRO A 258 -18.53 1.58 -11.54
N LYS A 259 -19.14 1.00 -10.53
CA LYS A 259 -18.59 -0.11 -9.76
C LYS A 259 -18.53 -1.36 -10.63
N ILE A 260 -17.38 -2.01 -10.55
CA ILE A 260 -17.02 -3.25 -11.22
C ILE A 260 -16.22 -4.11 -10.23
N VAL A 261 -15.98 -5.38 -10.59
CA VAL A 261 -14.91 -6.14 -9.94
C VAL A 261 -13.57 -5.60 -10.42
N PHE A 262 -12.71 -5.21 -9.48
CA PHE A 262 -11.38 -4.67 -9.75
C PHE A 262 -10.28 -5.70 -9.42
N PRO A 263 -9.29 -5.91 -10.31
CA PRO A 263 -9.20 -5.33 -11.65
C PRO A 263 -10.15 -6.03 -12.63
N SER A 264 -10.69 -5.30 -13.61
CA SER A 264 -11.49 -5.89 -14.68
C SER A 264 -10.63 -6.77 -15.63
N PRO A 265 -11.25 -7.61 -16.48
CA PRO A 265 -10.53 -8.35 -17.52
C PRO A 265 -9.73 -7.48 -18.49
N GLU A 266 -10.15 -6.23 -18.72
CA GLU A 266 -9.45 -5.24 -19.54
C GLU A 266 -8.22 -4.69 -18.81
N GLN A 267 -8.31 -4.49 -17.50
CA GLN A 267 -7.22 -3.99 -16.67
C GLN A 267 -6.14 -5.05 -16.42
N CYS A 268 -6.55 -6.32 -16.23
CA CYS A 268 -5.62 -7.43 -16.05
C CYS A 268 -6.17 -8.72 -16.64
N ARG A 269 -6.01 -8.94 -17.96
CA ARG A 269 -6.49 -10.18 -18.59
C ARG A 269 -5.91 -11.45 -17.97
N ALA A 270 -4.64 -11.42 -17.54
CA ALA A 270 -3.96 -12.56 -16.92
C ALA A 270 -4.56 -12.97 -15.55
N CYS A 271 -5.25 -12.05 -14.88
CA CYS A 271 -5.90 -12.30 -13.58
C CYS A 271 -7.15 -13.19 -13.70
N TRP A 272 -7.61 -13.50 -14.91
CA TRP A 272 -8.88 -14.18 -15.17
C TRP A 272 -8.72 -15.37 -16.12
N SER A 273 -9.27 -16.53 -15.74
CA SER A 273 -9.48 -17.63 -16.67
C SER A 273 -10.51 -17.28 -17.75
N GLU A 274 -10.47 -17.98 -18.87
CA GLU A 274 -11.47 -17.81 -19.94
C GLU A 274 -12.89 -17.98 -19.42
N ALA A 275 -13.14 -19.02 -18.60
CA ALA A 275 -14.44 -19.28 -18.02
C ALA A 275 -14.90 -18.14 -17.09
N ALA A 276 -14.00 -17.56 -16.29
CA ALA A 276 -14.32 -16.41 -15.45
C ALA A 276 -14.64 -15.16 -16.29
N ARG A 277 -13.88 -14.90 -17.36
CA ARG A 277 -14.15 -13.78 -18.28
C ARG A 277 -15.52 -13.90 -18.95
N GLN A 278 -15.90 -15.11 -19.37
CA GLN A 278 -17.22 -15.36 -19.95
C GLN A 278 -18.36 -15.06 -18.96
N LYS A 279 -18.18 -15.40 -17.68
CA LYS A 279 -19.17 -15.06 -16.63
C LYS A 279 -19.29 -13.55 -16.43
N VAL A 280 -18.17 -12.84 -16.33
CA VAL A 280 -18.14 -11.37 -16.13
C VAL A 280 -18.75 -10.62 -17.31
N ALA A 281 -18.62 -11.15 -18.54
CA ALA A 281 -19.24 -10.57 -19.73
C ALA A 281 -20.78 -10.61 -19.69
N VAL A 282 -21.37 -11.57 -18.94
CA VAL A 282 -22.83 -11.68 -18.78
C VAL A 282 -23.32 -10.83 -17.60
N ASP A 283 -22.64 -10.94 -16.46
CA ASP A 283 -22.89 -10.12 -15.26
C ASP A 283 -21.54 -9.74 -14.66
N LYS A 284 -21.28 -8.43 -14.59
CA LYS A 284 -20.03 -7.84 -14.13
C LYS A 284 -19.61 -8.23 -12.70
N PHE A 285 -20.50 -8.86 -11.92
CA PHE A 285 -20.21 -9.41 -10.58
C PHE A 285 -20.44 -10.93 -10.45
N ALA A 286 -20.58 -11.67 -11.57
CA ALA A 286 -20.79 -13.12 -11.57
C ALA A 286 -19.50 -13.93 -11.35
N ALA A 287 -18.33 -13.32 -11.45
CA ALA A 287 -17.06 -13.93 -11.10
C ALA A 287 -16.07 -12.88 -10.57
N THR A 288 -15.01 -13.37 -9.94
CA THR A 288 -13.84 -12.58 -9.51
C THR A 288 -12.58 -13.11 -10.18
N PRO A 289 -11.46 -12.36 -10.16
CA PRO A 289 -10.19 -12.89 -10.63
C PRO A 289 -9.87 -14.21 -9.94
N ASP A 290 -9.65 -15.28 -10.71
CA ASP A 290 -9.44 -16.65 -10.25
C ASP A 290 -7.99 -17.13 -10.46
N LYS A 291 -7.12 -16.25 -10.93
CA LYS A 291 -5.68 -16.43 -11.08
C LYS A 291 -4.94 -15.63 -10.02
N THR A 292 -4.75 -16.24 -8.85
CA THR A 292 -4.34 -15.54 -7.63
C THR A 292 -2.93 -14.93 -7.72
N GLU A 293 -1.97 -15.58 -8.38
CA GLU A 293 -0.60 -15.06 -8.47
C GLU A 293 -0.53 -13.86 -9.42
N GLU A 294 -1.28 -13.91 -10.51
CA GLU A 294 -1.42 -12.85 -11.50
C GLU A 294 -2.15 -11.65 -10.89
N LEU A 295 -3.21 -11.90 -10.11
CA LEU A 295 -3.89 -10.87 -9.32
C LEU A 295 -2.93 -10.20 -8.33
N LEU A 296 -2.20 -10.98 -7.55
CA LEU A 296 -1.23 -10.45 -6.60
C LEU A 296 -0.17 -9.60 -7.30
N ALA A 297 0.41 -10.10 -8.40
CA ALA A 297 1.39 -9.37 -9.18
C ALA A 297 0.84 -8.04 -9.72
N TYR A 298 -0.40 -8.04 -10.22
CA TYR A 298 -1.08 -6.82 -10.67
C TYR A 298 -1.29 -5.82 -9.52
N LEU A 299 -1.82 -6.26 -8.38
CA LEU A 299 -2.06 -5.39 -7.23
C LEU A 299 -0.75 -4.78 -6.70
N VAL A 300 0.30 -5.60 -6.60
CA VAL A 300 1.63 -5.15 -6.19
C VAL A 300 2.18 -4.12 -7.17
N HIS A 301 2.06 -4.37 -8.48
CA HIS A 301 2.49 -3.41 -9.49
C HIS A 301 1.68 -2.12 -9.45
N HIS A 302 0.37 -2.19 -9.25
CA HIS A 302 -0.52 -1.04 -9.26
C HIS A 302 -0.32 -0.12 -8.04
N TYR A 303 -0.17 -0.70 -6.84
CA TYR A 303 -0.13 0.07 -5.59
C TYR A 303 1.28 0.31 -5.02
N ARG A 304 2.36 -0.27 -5.58
CA ARG A 304 3.72 0.02 -5.09
C ARG A 304 4.08 1.51 -5.26
N PRO A 305 4.79 2.13 -4.31
CA PRO A 305 5.14 3.56 -4.38
C PRO A 305 5.87 3.95 -5.67
N SER A 306 6.73 3.08 -6.20
CA SER A 306 7.46 3.30 -7.46
C SER A 306 6.59 3.32 -8.73
N SER A 307 5.31 2.97 -8.62
CA SER A 307 4.33 3.09 -9.72
C SER A 307 3.46 4.34 -9.60
N TRP A 308 3.60 5.14 -8.53
CA TRP A 308 2.75 6.29 -8.29
C TRP A 308 3.14 7.48 -9.15
N ARG A 309 2.15 8.32 -9.40
CA ARG A 309 2.30 9.64 -10.00
C ARG A 309 2.32 10.68 -8.89
N TRP A 310 3.31 11.58 -8.94
CA TRP A 310 3.50 12.65 -7.96
C TRP A 310 3.02 14.01 -8.48
N ASP A 311 2.19 13.99 -9.52
CA ASP A 311 1.55 15.18 -10.07
C ASP A 311 0.76 15.91 -8.95
N GLY A 312 0.92 17.24 -8.85
CA GLY A 312 0.15 18.06 -7.91
C GLY A 312 0.60 17.99 -6.43
N VAL A 313 1.78 17.45 -6.15
CA VAL A 313 2.38 17.40 -4.80
C VAL A 313 3.72 18.12 -4.79
N CYS A 314 3.98 18.91 -3.75
CA CYS A 314 5.28 19.53 -3.52
C CYS A 314 6.28 18.48 -3.02
N VAL A 315 7.00 17.83 -3.93
CA VAL A 315 8.16 16.99 -3.58
C VAL A 315 9.43 17.81 -3.69
N SER A 316 10.28 17.80 -2.64
CA SER A 316 11.62 18.36 -2.79
C SER A 316 12.40 17.44 -3.75
N PHE A 317 13.17 18.03 -4.67
CA PHE A 317 13.88 17.27 -5.71
C PHE A 317 14.93 16.30 -5.12
N GLU A 318 15.36 16.54 -3.87
CA GLU A 318 16.29 15.69 -3.11
C GLU A 318 15.65 14.36 -2.67
N ASP A 319 14.33 14.33 -2.46
CA ASP A 319 13.60 13.15 -1.97
C ASP A 319 13.42 12.05 -3.04
N ILE A 320 13.42 12.41 -4.33
CA ILE A 320 13.22 11.46 -5.45
C ILE A 320 14.44 10.54 -5.62
N PHE A 321 15.65 11.02 -5.28
CA PHE A 321 16.89 10.25 -5.45
C PHE A 321 17.10 9.19 -4.36
N HIS A 322 16.49 9.34 -3.19
CA HIS A 322 16.64 8.37 -2.10
C HIS A 322 15.72 7.15 -2.20
N VAL A 323 14.67 7.20 -3.03
CA VAL A 323 13.73 6.08 -3.20
C VAL A 323 14.27 4.99 -4.14
N ASN A 324 15.32 5.25 -4.92
CA ASN A 324 15.84 4.31 -5.92
C ASN A 324 17.28 3.82 -5.72
N LEU A 325 17.94 4.19 -4.63
CA LEU A 325 19.24 3.64 -4.28
C LEU A 325 19.24 3.25 -2.81
N GLY A 326 18.76 2.02 -2.55
CA GLY A 326 19.38 1.18 -1.53
C GLY A 326 20.83 0.88 -1.92
N VAL A 327 21.64 1.93 -2.02
CA VAL A 327 23.09 1.82 -2.01
C VAL A 327 23.40 1.83 -0.53
N ASP A 328 23.77 0.66 -0.02
CA ASP A 328 24.74 0.59 1.06
C ASP A 328 25.83 1.60 0.71
N THR A 329 25.80 2.78 1.33
CA THR A 329 26.83 3.79 1.14
C THR A 329 28.12 3.11 1.52
N PHE A 330 28.89 2.69 0.52
CA PHE A 330 30.17 2.07 0.71
C PHE A 330 30.96 2.97 1.66
N SER A 331 31.33 2.42 2.81
CA SER A 331 32.18 3.12 3.75
C SER A 331 33.44 3.54 3.00
N THR A 332 34.11 4.61 3.44
CA THR A 332 35.45 4.97 2.95
C THR A 332 36.38 3.76 2.99
N THR A 333 36.16 2.85 3.94
CA THR A 333 36.86 1.57 4.07
C THR A 333 36.61 0.62 2.89
N ASP A 334 35.38 0.57 2.36
CA ASP A 334 35.03 -0.31 1.25
C ASP A 334 35.56 0.22 -0.08
N MET A 335 35.55 1.55 -0.27
CA MET A 335 36.17 2.18 -1.44
C MET A 335 37.69 1.95 -1.45
N ILE A 336 38.33 2.02 -0.28
CA ILE A 336 39.76 1.67 -0.13
C ILE A 336 39.98 0.19 -0.43
N LEU A 337 39.13 -0.70 0.08
CA LEU A 337 39.24 -2.15 -0.15
C LEU A 337 39.12 -2.50 -1.63
N VAL A 338 38.13 -1.93 -2.34
CA VAL A 338 37.98 -2.11 -3.79
C VAL A 338 39.18 -1.55 -4.54
N GLY A 339 39.70 -0.38 -4.14
CA GLY A 339 40.92 0.19 -4.70
C GLY A 339 42.14 -0.72 -4.56
N VAL A 340 42.35 -1.28 -3.36
CA VAL A 340 43.44 -2.23 -3.09
C VAL A 340 43.29 -3.51 -3.92
N ILE A 341 42.09 -4.08 -3.99
CA ILE A 341 41.82 -5.28 -4.78
C ILE A 341 42.11 -5.04 -6.27
N CYS A 342 41.65 -3.90 -6.82
CA CYS A 342 41.91 -3.55 -8.22
C CYS A 342 43.41 -3.41 -8.53
N VAL A 343 44.18 -2.78 -7.63
CA VAL A 343 45.64 -2.65 -7.78
C VAL A 343 46.32 -4.01 -7.70
N CYS A 344 45.94 -4.87 -6.75
CA CYS A 344 46.48 -6.22 -6.63
C CYS A 344 46.17 -7.08 -7.86
N CYS A 345 44.94 -7.03 -8.37
CA CYS A 345 44.55 -7.75 -9.60
C CYS A 345 45.33 -7.25 -10.81
N SER A 346 45.51 -5.94 -10.95
CA SER A 346 46.26 -5.34 -12.06
C SER A 346 47.75 -5.73 -12.01
N ALA A 347 48.35 -5.73 -10.81
CA ALA A 347 49.72 -6.19 -10.61
C ALA A 347 49.88 -7.68 -10.92
N ALA A 348 48.94 -8.53 -10.48
CA ALA A 348 48.95 -9.96 -10.77
C ALA A 348 48.84 -10.25 -12.27
N LEU A 349 47.97 -9.52 -12.98
CA LEU A 349 47.84 -9.57 -14.44
C LEU A 349 49.13 -9.16 -15.14
N ALA A 350 49.76 -8.07 -14.71
CA ALA A 350 51.04 -7.62 -15.28
C ALA A 350 52.15 -8.66 -15.10
N VAL A 351 52.23 -9.30 -13.93
CA VAL A 351 53.19 -10.40 -13.66
C VAL A 351 52.89 -11.61 -14.54
N LEU A 352 51.63 -12.00 -14.67
CA LEU A 352 51.22 -13.09 -15.56
C LEU A 352 51.61 -12.83 -17.02
N VAL A 353 51.34 -11.62 -17.52
CA VAL A 353 51.75 -11.20 -18.87
C VAL A 353 53.27 -11.22 -19.02
N ALA A 354 54.02 -10.72 -18.03
CA ALA A 354 55.48 -10.76 -18.05
C ALA A 354 56.01 -12.20 -18.07
N LEU A 355 55.43 -13.12 -17.27
CA LEU A 355 55.80 -14.53 -17.25
C LEU A 355 55.48 -15.22 -18.60
N ILE A 356 54.33 -14.92 -19.20
CA ILE A 356 53.96 -15.41 -20.53
C ILE A 356 54.97 -14.90 -21.57
N CYS A 357 55.27 -13.60 -21.59
CA CYS A 357 56.26 -13.00 -22.48
C CYS A 357 57.67 -13.59 -22.29
N CYS A 358 58.09 -13.85 -21.05
CA CYS A 358 59.36 -14.49 -20.74
C CYS A 358 59.42 -15.95 -21.22
N ARG A 359 58.34 -16.73 -21.04
CA ARG A 359 58.22 -18.08 -21.59
C ARG A 359 58.25 -18.08 -23.12
N TRP A 360 57.59 -17.11 -23.74
CA TRP A 360 57.57 -16.96 -25.20
C TRP A 360 58.94 -16.56 -25.76
N ARG A 361 59.67 -15.65 -25.09
CA ARG A 361 61.07 -15.30 -25.43
C ARG A 361 62.03 -16.46 -25.27
N ARG A 362 61.89 -17.29 -24.22
CA ARG A 362 62.69 -18.53 -24.06
C ARG A 362 62.41 -19.54 -25.16
N SER A 363 61.14 -19.72 -25.54
CA SER A 363 60.75 -20.60 -26.65
C SER A 363 61.36 -20.16 -27.98
N ARG A 364 61.40 -18.85 -28.28
CA ARG A 364 62.06 -18.34 -29.50
C ARG A 364 63.59 -18.48 -29.50
N ARG A 365 64.26 -18.41 -28.35
CA ARG A 365 65.72 -18.60 -28.27
C ARG A 365 66.17 -20.06 -28.44
N GLY A 366 65.26 -21.03 -28.34
CA GLY A 366 65.53 -22.44 -28.65
C GLY A 366 65.54 -22.79 -30.15
N HIS A 367 65.24 -21.83 -31.03
CA HIS A 367 65.12 -22.04 -32.48
C HIS A 367 65.99 -21.09 -33.32
N LEU A 368 67.18 -20.70 -32.82
CA LEU A 368 68.22 -20.10 -33.68
C LEU A 368 69.15 -21.21 -34.21
N PRO A 369 69.12 -21.54 -35.52
CA PRO A 369 70.15 -22.37 -36.14
C PRO A 369 71.49 -21.61 -36.21
N LEU A 370 72.59 -22.33 -35.97
CA LEU A 370 73.97 -21.83 -36.05
C LEU A 370 74.29 -21.30 -37.46
N PRO A 371 75.10 -20.23 -37.60
CA PRO A 371 75.50 -19.71 -38.90
C PRO A 371 76.56 -20.62 -39.53
N THR A 372 76.28 -21.13 -40.72
CA THR A 372 77.30 -21.73 -41.60
C THR A 372 78.03 -20.60 -42.33
N ASN A 373 79.32 -20.44 -42.02
CA ASN A 373 80.25 -19.64 -42.81
C ASN A 373 80.47 -20.28 -44.19
N ALA A 374 80.82 -19.41 -45.15
CA ALA A 374 81.14 -19.69 -46.55
C ALA A 374 82.28 -20.69 -46.76
#